data_AF-A0A8B2NN57-F1
#
_entry.id   AF-A0A8B2NN57-F1
#
_cell.length_a   1.000
_cell.length_b   1.000
_cell.length_c   1.000
_cell.angle_alpha   90.00
_cell.angle_beta   90.00
_cell.angle_gamma   90.00
#
_symmetry.space_group_name_H-M   'P 1'
#
loop_
_entity.id
_entity.type
_entity.pdbx_description
1 polymer ?
#
loop_
_entity_poly.entity_id
_entity_poly.type
_entity_poly.pdbx_seq_one_letter_code
_entity_poly.pdbx_strand_id
1 'polypeptide(L)' 'MRKLIGTLVTVTFLFIYVLMAMVLAARLLPGTNGVTQLAYYVVAGLLWVIPVGLLIKWMERG' A
#
# COMPACT_ATOMS: atom_id res chain seq x y z
N MET A 1 -7.29 -3.87 23.46
CA MET A 1 -6.21 -4.69 22.84
C MET A 1 -6.30 -4.76 21.31
N ARG A 2 -7.48 -4.93 20.69
CA ARG A 2 -7.62 -5.01 19.22
C ARG A 2 -7.10 -3.79 18.44
N LYS A 3 -7.27 -2.58 19.00
CA LYS A 3 -6.72 -1.34 18.40
C LYS A 3 -5.19 -1.32 18.31
N LEU A 4 -4.47 -1.83 19.31
CA LEU A 4 -2.99 -1.86 19.27
C LEU A 4 -2.47 -2.87 18.23
N ILE A 5 -3.10 -4.04 18.15
CA ILE A 5 -2.75 -5.08 17.18
C ILE A 5 -3.02 -4.58 15.76
N GLY A 6 -4.19 -3.99 15.52
CA GLY A 6 -4.53 -3.46 14.19
C GLY A 6 -3.61 -2.34 13.73
N THR A 7 -3.14 -1.47 14.63
CA THR A 7 -2.11 -0.47 14.30
C THR A 7 -0.80 -1.15 13.90
N LEU A 8 -0.33 -2.13 14.68
CA LEU A 8 0.93 -2.84 14.40
C LEU A 8 0.88 -3.57 13.05
N VAL A 9 -0.25 -4.22 12.75
CA VAL A 9 -0.48 -4.90 11.47
C VAL A 9 -0.49 -3.91 10.32
N THR A 10 -1.15 -2.76 10.48
CA THR A 10 -1.20 -1.71 9.45
C THR A 10 0.19 -1.17 9.14
N VAL A 11 0.98 -0.88 10.18
CA VAL A 11 2.37 -0.39 10.01
C VAL A 11 3.23 -1.44 9.31
N THR A 12 3.17 -2.70 9.76
CA THR A 12 3.96 -3.79 9.16
C THR A 12 3.54 -4.04 7.70
N PHE A 13 2.23 -4.02 7.42
CA PHE A 13 1.68 -4.14 6.08
C PHE A 13 2.18 -3.01 5.17
N LEU A 14 2.10 -1.75 5.63
CA LEU A 14 2.58 -0.60 4.87
C LEU A 14 4.08 -0.70 4.60
N PHE A 15 4.86 -1.15 5.57
CA PHE A 15 6.31 -1.30 5.43
C PHE A 15 6.65 -2.28 4.30
N ILE A 16 6.03 -3.46 4.30
CA ILE A 16 6.24 -4.47 3.25
C ILE A 16 5.72 -3.96 1.91
N TYR A 17 4.54 -3.33 1.90
CA TYR A 17 3.91 -2.82 0.68
C TYR A 17 4.77 -1.77 -0.03
N VAL A 18 5.28 -0.79 0.71
CA VAL A 18 6.10 0.29 0.13
C VAL A 18 7.41 -0.27 -0.44
N LEU A 19 8.04 -1.23 0.25
CA LEU A 19 9.22 -1.91 -0.28
C LEU A 19 8.92 -2.66 -1.58
N MET A 20 7.82 -3.40 -1.64
CA MET A 20 7.40 -4.07 -2.87
C MET A 20 7.09 -3.08 -4.00
N ALA A 21 6.41 -1.98 -3.70
CA ALA A 21 6.10 -0.94 -4.66
C ALA A 21 7.37 -0.29 -5.21
N MET A 22 8.38 -0.01 -4.38
CA MET A 22 9.67 0.52 -4.84
C MET A 22 10.41 -0.47 -5.75
N VAL A 23 10.44 -1.75 -5.40
CA VAL A 23 11.08 -2.78 -6.23
C VAL A 23 10.37 -2.93 -7.58
N LEU A 24 9.03 -2.94 -7.57
CA LEU A 24 8.23 -3.01 -8.80
C LEU A 24 8.43 -1.76 -9.66
N ALA A 25 8.42 -0.56 -9.05
CA ALA A 25 8.71 0.69 -9.72
C ALA A 25 10.08 0.66 -10.42
N ALA A 26 11.13 0.24 -9.69
CA ALA A 26 12.49 0.16 -10.23
C ALA A 26 12.63 -0.86 -11.37
N ARG A 27 11.79 -1.89 -11.42
CA ARG A 27 11.82 -2.91 -12.48
C ARG A 27 10.94 -2.59 -13.69
N LEU A 28 9.78 -1.98 -13.47
CA LEU A 28 8.74 -1.80 -14.49
C LEU A 28 8.76 -0.43 -15.16
N LEU A 29 9.25 0.60 -14.47
CA LEU A 29 9.24 1.97 -14.96
C LEU A 29 10.43 2.37 -15.87
N PRO A 30 11.62 1.74 -15.81
CA PRO A 30 12.71 2.11 -16.72
C PRO A 30 12.31 1.97 -18.19
N GLY A 31 12.56 3.00 -19.00
CA GLY A 31 12.25 3.02 -20.43
C GLY A 31 10.77 3.24 -20.78
N THR A 32 9.91 3.49 -19.78
CA THR A 32 8.49 3.82 -20.01
C THR A 32 8.25 5.32 -20.16
N ASN A 33 7.13 5.70 -20.79
CA ASN A 33 6.67 7.09 -20.89
C ASN A 33 6.24 7.61 -19.51
N GLY A 34 6.42 8.91 -19.26
CA GLY A 34 5.93 9.62 -18.07
C GLY A 34 4.44 9.39 -17.75
N VAL A 35 3.58 9.14 -18.75
CA VAL A 35 2.17 8.77 -18.52
C VAL A 35 2.04 7.40 -17.84
N THR A 36 2.85 6.42 -18.23
CA THR A 36 2.87 5.08 -17.62
C THR A 36 3.43 5.14 -16.20
N GLN A 37 4.46 5.96 -15.98
CA GLN A 37 4.95 6.25 -14.62
C GLN A 37 3.85 6.86 -13.75
N LEU A 38 3.14 7.87 -14.25
CA LEU A 38 2.05 8.50 -13.53
C LEU A 38 0.95 7.48 -13.18
N ALA A 39 0.51 6.69 -14.16
CA ALA A 39 -0.51 5.65 -13.94
C ALA A 39 -0.06 4.63 -12.89
N TYR A 40 1.19 4.17 -12.94
CA TYR A 40 1.75 3.27 -11.94
C TYR A 40 1.70 3.89 -10.54
N TYR A 41 2.17 5.12 -10.38
CA TYR A 41 2.18 5.78 -9.06
C TYR A 41 0.78 6.08 -8.53
N VAL A 42 -0.18 6.42 -9.39
CA VAL A 42 -1.59 6.58 -9.01
C VAL A 42 -2.17 5.26 -8.52
N VAL A 43 -1.96 4.17 -9.26
CA VAL A 43 -2.47 2.84 -8.87
C VAL A 43 -1.77 2.38 -7.59
N ALA A 44 -0.44 2.38 -7.54
CA ALA A 44 0.33 1.98 -6.37
C ALA A 44 0.02 2.85 -5.14
N GLY A 45 -0.26 4.14 -5.34
CA GLY A 45 -0.65 5.06 -4.27
C GLY A 45 -2.07 4.86 -3.75
N LEU A 46 -2.99 4.24 -4.50
CA LEU A 46 -4.37 4.02 -4.09
C LEU A 46 -4.66 2.58 -3.66
N LEU A 47 -3.88 1.62 -4.17
CA LEU A 47 -4.15 0.19 -3.98
C LEU A 47 -4.03 -0.24 -2.50
N TRP A 48 -3.18 0.43 -1.71
CA TRP A 48 -3.05 0.16 -0.26
C TRP A 48 -4.21 0.69 0.59
N VAL A 49 -5.02 1.63 0.08
CA VAL A 49 -6.13 2.24 0.83
C VAL A 49 -7.22 1.21 1.10
N ILE A 50 -7.49 0.31 0.15
CA ILE A 50 -8.50 -0.74 0.26
C ILE A 50 -8.20 -1.71 1.43
N PRO A 51 -7.02 -2.36 1.50
CA PRO A 51 -6.69 -3.26 2.60
C PRO A 51 -6.66 -2.55 3.95
N VAL A 52 -6.13 -1.32 4.03
CA VAL A 52 -6.13 -0.56 5.29
C VAL A 52 -7.55 -0.18 5.72
N GLY A 53 -8.42 0.24 4.82
CA GLY A 53 -9.81 0.55 5.14
C GLY A 53 -10.60 -0.66 5.67
N LEU A 54 -10.37 -1.85 5.09
CA LEU A 54 -10.94 -3.11 5.59
C LEU A 54 -10.42 -3.45 6.99
N LEU A 55 -9.12 -3.26 7.24
CA LEU A 55 -8.47 -3.53 8.52
C LEU A 55 -8.99 -2.61 9.62
N ILE A 56 -9.12 -1.31 9.32
CA ILE A 56 -9.69 -0.32 10.25
C ILE A 56 -11.14 -0.67 10.57
N LYS A 57 -11.96 -1.02 9.57
CA LYS A 57 -13.34 -1.43 9.78
C LYS A 57 -13.46 -2.67 10.67
N TRP A 58 -12.50 -3.59 10.59
CA TRP A 58 -12.42 -4.73 11.50
C TRP A 58 -12.02 -4.31 12.93
N MET A 59 -11.11 -3.34 13.07
CA MET A 59 -10.72 -2.79 14.37
C MET A 59 -11.85 -2.02 15.07
N GLU A 60 -12.74 -1.37 14.32
CA GLU A 60 -13.86 -0.59 14.87
C GLU A 60 -15.07 -1.45 15.25
N ARG A 61 -15.29 -2.58 14.56
CA ARG A 61 -16.42 -3.49 14.83
C ARG A 61 -16.17 -4.46 15.98
N GLY A 62 -15.04 -4.36 16.67
CA GLY A 62 -14.55 -5.36 17.61
C GLY A 62 -14.06 -4.81 18.92
#